data_AF-A0A2U1JWQ6-F1
#
_entry.id   AF-A0A2U1JWQ6-F1
#
_cell.length_a   1.000
_cell.length_b   1.000
_cell.length_c   1.000
_cell.angle_alpha   90.00
_cell.angle_beta   90.00
_cell.angle_gamma   90.00
#
_symmetry.space_group_name_H-M   'P 1'
#
loop_
_entity.id
_entity.type
_entity.pdbx_description
1 polymer ?
#
loop_
_entity_poly.entity_id
_entity_poly.type
_entity_poly.pdbx_seq_one_letter_code
_entity_poly.pdbx_strand_id
1 'polypeptide(L)'
;MPQIRIYPNEQFKEIEFDYSLKLRYAISNKGRLISFSENIEDCRLLKGSLSDGYPIFSFRIKKDGKSISKCLFLYKLVAQYFIPKQSEDQTYVLHLDHSRNNDDINNLRWATKAEMIEHRNNSPNIIQARKNLIEHNLKADGRKLTITKVMLIKKILARPEQKTRLKMIAKQFGVSEMQIRRIASGENWGHIKI
;
A
#
# COMPACT_ATOMS: atom_id res chain seq x y z
N MET A 1 9.02 6.40 38.80
CA MET A 1 9.05 5.83 37.43
C MET A 1 9.47 6.95 36.48
N PRO A 2 10.13 6.69 35.32
CA PRO A 2 10.59 7.76 34.46
C PRO A 2 9.40 8.55 33.91
N GLN A 3 9.37 9.84 34.23
CA GLN A 3 8.31 10.78 33.84
C GLN A 3 8.31 10.94 32.33
N ILE A 4 7.14 10.84 31.70
CA ILE A 4 7.04 10.95 30.24
C ILE A 4 7.30 12.42 29.85
N ARG A 5 8.07 12.63 28.78
CA ARG A 5 8.16 13.94 28.15
C ARG A 5 6.94 14.14 27.24
N ILE A 6 6.12 15.12 27.56
CA ILE A 6 5.01 15.60 26.74
C ILE A 6 5.55 16.65 25.76
N TYR A 7 5.20 16.54 24.49
CA TYR A 7 5.60 17.50 23.46
C TYR A 7 4.72 18.75 23.49
N PRO A 8 5.19 19.90 22.97
CA PRO A 8 4.34 21.07 22.79
C PRO A 8 3.11 20.73 21.95
N ASN A 9 1.92 21.19 22.39
CA ASN A 9 0.62 20.93 21.77
C ASN A 9 0.24 19.44 21.67
N GLU A 10 0.91 18.56 22.41
CA GLU A 10 0.48 17.17 22.55
C GLU A 10 -0.67 17.09 23.55
N GLN A 11 -1.79 16.56 23.09
CA GLN A 11 -3.00 16.40 23.90
C GLN A 11 -3.36 14.93 23.94
N PHE A 12 -3.62 14.41 25.14
CA PHE A 12 -4.07 13.04 25.35
C PHE A 12 -5.57 13.00 25.59
N LYS A 13 -6.23 12.02 24.96
CA LYS A 13 -7.63 11.66 25.22
C LYS A 13 -7.71 10.21 25.64
N GLU A 14 -8.46 9.95 26.70
CA GLU A 14 -8.68 8.59 27.17
C GLU A 14 -9.46 7.77 26.16
N ILE A 15 -9.06 6.51 26.02
CA ILE A 15 -9.72 5.54 25.15
C ILE A 15 -10.78 4.82 25.98
N GLU A 16 -12.00 4.84 25.49
CA GLU A 16 -13.12 4.10 26.04
C GLU A 16 -13.07 2.67 25.49
N PHE A 17 -13.15 1.69 26.39
CA PHE A 17 -13.20 0.28 26.03
C PHE A 17 -14.51 -0.32 26.52
N ASP A 18 -15.17 -1.08 25.66
CA ASP A 18 -16.33 -1.92 26.04
C ASP A 18 -15.93 -3.15 26.89
N TYR A 19 -14.69 -3.18 27.38
CA TYR A 19 -14.09 -4.29 28.10
C TYR A 19 -13.42 -3.80 29.38
N SER A 20 -13.55 -4.58 30.45
CA SER A 20 -12.80 -4.32 31.68
C SER A 20 -11.32 -4.68 31.46
N LEU A 21 -10.49 -3.64 31.38
CA LEU A 21 -9.03 -3.74 31.31
C LEU A 21 -8.42 -3.43 32.67
N LYS A 22 -7.23 -3.98 32.95
CA LYS A 22 -6.50 -3.74 34.21
C LYS A 22 -6.01 -2.31 34.40
N LEU A 23 -5.73 -1.64 33.30
CA LEU A 23 -5.23 -0.27 33.24
C LEU A 23 -6.10 0.53 32.30
N ARG A 24 -6.06 1.84 32.45
CA ARG A 24 -6.65 2.82 31.54
C ARG A 24 -5.62 3.21 30.49
N TYR A 25 -6.09 3.66 29.33
CA TYR A 25 -5.20 4.01 28.22
C TYR A 25 -5.65 5.31 27.58
N ALA A 26 -4.70 6.12 27.12
CA ALA A 26 -4.99 7.35 26.39
C ALA A 26 -4.12 7.44 25.14
N ILE A 27 -4.69 8.04 24.09
CA ILE A 27 -4.05 8.28 22.80
C ILE A 27 -3.78 9.78 22.66
N SER A 28 -2.60 10.15 22.18
CA SER A 28 -2.29 11.55 21.85
C SER A 28 -2.67 11.89 20.42
N ASN A 29 -2.88 13.18 20.16
CA ASN A 29 -2.94 13.74 18.80
C ASN A 29 -1.65 13.55 17.97
N LYS A 30 -0.58 13.00 18.57
CA LYS A 30 0.69 12.64 17.92
C LYS A 30 0.84 11.13 17.67
N GLY A 31 -0.22 10.34 17.90
CA GLY A 31 -0.18 8.89 17.70
C GLY A 31 0.56 8.11 18.77
N ARG A 32 0.89 8.73 19.91
CA ARG A 32 1.51 8.07 21.06
C ARG A 32 0.47 7.55 22.03
N LEU A 33 0.66 6.32 22.48
CA LEU A 33 -0.23 5.63 23.42
C LEU A 33 0.39 5.58 24.82
N ILE A 34 -0.39 5.90 25.85
CA ILE A 34 0.01 5.78 27.25
C ILE A 34 -0.93 4.85 28.01
N SER A 35 -0.43 4.20 29.05
CA SER A 35 -1.22 3.46 30.05
C SER A 35 -1.08 4.07 31.43
N PHE A 36 -2.14 4.08 32.22
CA PHE A 36 -2.16 4.61 33.59
C PHE A 36 -3.17 3.87 34.47
N SER A 37 -3.05 3.97 35.80
CA SER A 37 -3.98 3.38 36.76
C SER A 37 -5.09 4.36 37.12
N GLU A 38 -4.76 5.40 37.88
CA GLU A 38 -5.70 6.41 38.37
C GLU A 38 -5.47 7.75 37.67
N ASN A 39 -4.25 8.28 37.75
CA ASN A 39 -3.87 9.58 37.19
C ASN A 39 -2.99 9.44 35.95
N ILE A 40 -3.21 10.33 34.97
CA ILE A 40 -2.38 10.41 33.75
C ILE A 40 -0.93 10.82 34.07
N GLU A 41 -0.69 11.49 35.20
CA GLU A 41 0.66 11.91 35.63
C GLU A 41 1.58 10.72 35.91
N ASP A 42 1.02 9.60 36.39
CA ASP A 42 1.72 8.34 36.64
C ASP A 42 1.74 7.41 35.41
N CYS A 43 1.52 7.97 34.22
CA CYS A 43 1.42 7.17 33.02
C CYS A 43 2.76 6.60 32.55
N ARG A 44 2.65 5.54 31.75
CA ARG A 44 3.75 4.91 31.03
C ARG A 44 3.51 4.99 29.53
N LEU A 45 4.51 5.47 28.80
CA LEU A 45 4.51 5.41 27.34
C LEU A 45 4.61 3.97 26.85
N LEU A 46 3.68 3.57 25.99
CA LEU A 46 3.67 2.27 25.34
C LEU A 46 4.31 2.37 23.96
N LYS A 47 5.31 1.52 23.70
CA LYS A 47 5.94 1.43 22.37
C LYS A 47 5.02 0.82 21.31
N GLY A 48 4.01 0.05 21.72
CA GLY A 48 3.14 -0.69 20.82
C GLY A 48 3.87 -1.76 20.02
N SER A 49 3.18 -2.31 19.02
CA SER A 49 3.74 -3.19 17.99
C SER A 49 3.34 -2.67 16.60
N LEU A 50 3.84 -3.31 15.54
CA LEU A 50 3.49 -2.96 14.16
C LEU A 50 2.68 -4.09 13.51
N SER A 51 1.69 -3.73 12.69
CA SER A 51 0.98 -4.64 11.79
C SER A 51 0.93 -4.03 10.40
N ASP A 52 1.52 -4.70 9.41
CA ASP A 52 1.69 -4.19 8.04
C ASP A 52 2.28 -2.76 8.01
N GLY A 53 3.19 -2.47 8.93
CA GLY A 53 3.83 -1.15 9.07
C GLY A 53 3.02 -0.09 9.84
N TYR A 54 1.78 -0.38 10.25
CA TYR A 54 0.99 0.51 11.09
C TYR A 54 1.24 0.28 12.59
N PRO A 55 1.41 1.33 13.41
CA PRO A 55 1.39 1.23 14.86
C PRO A 55 0.05 0.72 15.38
N ILE A 56 0.13 -0.26 16.27
CA ILE A 56 -1.03 -0.91 16.86
C ILE A 56 -0.91 -1.03 18.38
N PHE A 57 -2.07 -1.00 19.03
CA PHE A 57 -2.28 -1.40 20.40
C PHE A 57 -2.90 -2.80 20.44
N SER A 58 -2.11 -3.79 20.89
CA SER A 58 -2.57 -5.16 21.10
C SER A 58 -2.82 -5.43 22.57
N PHE A 59 -4.00 -5.97 22.88
CA PHE A 59 -4.36 -6.36 24.24
C PHE A 59 -5.20 -7.64 24.23
N ARG A 60 -5.22 -8.35 25.36
CA ARG A 60 -6.02 -9.57 25.53
C ARG A 60 -7.21 -9.29 26.41
N ILE A 61 -8.37 -9.80 26.01
CA ILE A 61 -9.60 -9.77 26.79
C ILE A 61 -10.05 -11.20 27.09
N LYS A 62 -10.75 -11.39 28.20
CA LYS A 62 -11.49 -12.63 28.46
C LYS A 62 -12.93 -12.43 28.02
N LYS A 63 -13.41 -13.29 27.13
CA LYS A 63 -14.82 -13.33 26.71
C LYS A 63 -15.27 -14.79 26.73
N ASP A 64 -16.35 -15.08 27.45
CA ASP A 64 -16.92 -16.43 27.57
C ASP A 64 -15.89 -17.49 28.02
N GLY A 65 -15.05 -17.14 29.00
CA GLY A 65 -13.98 -18.01 29.52
C GLY A 65 -12.76 -18.17 28.59
N LYS A 66 -12.80 -17.65 27.36
CA LYS A 66 -11.71 -17.72 26.38
C LYS A 66 -10.92 -16.41 26.34
N SER A 67 -9.60 -16.54 26.20
CA SER A 67 -8.69 -15.39 25.99
C SER A 67 -8.66 -15.04 24.50
N ILE A 68 -9.08 -13.82 24.15
CA ILE A 68 -9.11 -13.32 22.78
C ILE A 68 -8.14 -12.15 22.66
N SER A 69 -7.30 -12.18 21.62
CA SER A 69 -6.44 -11.05 21.28
C SER A 69 -7.20 -10.02 20.46
N LYS A 70 -7.17 -8.77 20.88
CA LYS A 70 -7.69 -7.61 20.16
C LYS A 70 -6.54 -6.71 19.75
N CYS A 71 -6.73 -6.02 18.64
CA CYS A 71 -5.76 -5.12 18.06
C CYS A 71 -6.51 -3.87 17.58
N LEU A 72 -6.03 -2.70 18.01
CA LEU A 72 -6.52 -1.40 17.57
C LEU A 72 -5.38 -0.67 16.85
N PHE A 73 -5.70 -0.05 15.72
CA PHE A 73 -4.74 0.77 15.00
C PHE A 73 -4.69 2.18 15.59
N LEU A 74 -3.49 2.69 15.89
CA LEU A 74 -3.35 3.97 16.57
C LEU A 74 -3.87 5.12 15.71
N TYR A 75 -3.55 5.18 14.41
CA TYR A 75 -4.11 6.19 13.50
C TYR A 75 -5.64 6.27 13.50
N LYS A 76 -6.34 5.12 13.65
CA LYS A 76 -7.81 5.11 13.72
C LYS A 76 -8.29 5.71 15.03
N LEU A 77 -7.61 5.42 16.14
CA LEU A 77 -7.90 6.04 17.44
C LEU A 77 -7.65 7.55 17.38
N VAL A 78 -6.53 7.99 16.81
CA VAL A 78 -6.26 9.43 16.64
C VAL A 78 -7.37 10.10 15.84
N ALA A 79 -7.74 9.54 14.69
CA ALA A 79 -8.81 10.11 13.88
C ALA A 79 -10.16 10.11 14.60
N GLN A 80 -10.51 9.04 15.33
CA GLN A 80 -11.75 8.95 16.08
C GLN A 80 -11.83 10.00 17.20
N TYR A 81 -10.75 10.22 17.93
CA TYR A 81 -10.76 11.10 19.11
C TYR A 81 -10.48 12.56 18.77
N PHE A 82 -9.81 12.87 17.66
CA PHE A 82 -9.36 14.23 17.37
C PHE A 82 -9.87 14.82 16.06
N ILE A 83 -10.39 14.01 15.12
CA ILE A 83 -10.81 14.50 13.81
C ILE A 83 -12.31 14.29 13.64
N PRO A 84 -13.12 15.37 13.61
CA PRO A 84 -14.54 15.24 13.34
C PRO A 84 -14.78 14.73 11.91
N LYS A 85 -15.77 13.87 11.75
CA LYS A 85 -16.23 13.45 10.43
C LYS A 85 -17.12 14.53 9.82
N GLN A 86 -17.01 14.70 8.51
CA GLN A 86 -17.87 15.61 7.74
C GLN A 86 -19.09 14.88 7.14
N SER A 87 -18.99 13.57 6.97
CA SER A 87 -20.07 12.72 6.45
C SER A 87 -19.97 11.30 7.04
N GLU A 88 -21.10 10.61 7.13
CA GLU A 88 -21.19 9.20 7.55
C GLU A 88 -20.48 8.25 6.57
N ASP A 89 -20.39 8.62 5.30
CA ASP A 89 -19.70 7.84 4.26
C ASP A 89 -18.17 7.77 4.49
N GLN A 90 -17.64 8.67 5.32
CA GLN A 90 -16.23 8.69 5.68
C GLN A 90 -15.90 7.59 6.71
N THR A 91 -15.61 6.42 6.15
CA THR A 91 -15.36 5.19 6.91
C THR A 91 -13.88 4.79 6.94
N TYR A 92 -13.04 5.45 6.13
CA TYR A 92 -11.60 5.19 6.04
C TYR A 92 -10.80 6.35 6.63
N VAL A 93 -9.61 6.06 7.16
CA VAL A 93 -8.64 7.08 7.59
C VAL A 93 -7.40 6.93 6.73
N LEU A 94 -6.91 8.05 6.20
CA LEU A 94 -5.76 8.10 5.30
C LEU A 94 -4.60 8.85 5.94
N HIS A 95 -3.39 8.32 5.73
CA HIS A 95 -2.13 9.04 5.95
C HIS A 95 -1.79 9.87 4.71
N LEU A 96 -1.79 11.19 4.83
CA LEU A 96 -1.59 12.12 3.71
C LEU A 96 -0.22 11.95 3.05
N ASP A 97 0.81 11.68 3.84
CA ASP A 97 2.19 11.44 3.38
C ASP A 97 2.45 10.00 2.86
N HIS A 98 1.43 9.13 2.88
CA HIS A 98 1.55 7.69 2.60
C HIS A 98 2.48 6.91 3.54
N SER A 99 2.88 7.48 4.68
CA SER A 99 3.68 6.83 5.71
C SER A 99 2.80 6.24 6.80
N ARG A 100 2.79 4.90 6.87
CA ARG A 100 1.91 4.12 7.77
C ARG A 100 2.22 4.29 9.26
N ASN A 101 3.37 4.86 9.60
CA ASN A 101 3.84 5.08 10.96
C ASN A 101 3.80 6.55 11.41
N ASN A 102 3.26 7.45 10.58
CA ASN A 102 3.10 8.86 10.92
C ASN A 102 1.65 9.15 11.33
N ASP A 103 1.31 8.81 12.57
CA ASP A 103 -0.05 8.91 13.11
C ASP A 103 -0.34 10.30 13.71
N ASP A 104 0.38 11.35 13.29
CA ASP A 104 0.10 12.73 13.68
C ASP A 104 -1.26 13.17 13.13
N ILE A 105 -2.07 13.85 13.95
CA ILE A 105 -3.38 14.37 13.56
C ILE A 105 -3.35 15.16 12.25
N ASN A 106 -2.29 15.93 12.01
CA ASN A 106 -2.18 16.77 10.80
C ASN A 106 -1.87 15.94 9.55
N ASN A 107 -1.41 14.70 9.72
CA ASN A 107 -1.16 13.76 8.64
C ASN A 107 -2.36 12.82 8.40
N LEU A 108 -3.43 12.91 9.19
CA LEU A 108 -4.57 12.02 9.10
C LEU A 108 -5.81 12.75 8.58
N ARG A 109 -6.61 12.08 7.75
CA ARG A 109 -7.95 12.54 7.42
C ARG A 109 -8.95 11.40 7.29
N TRP A 110 -10.21 11.68 7.61
CA TRP A 110 -11.33 10.85 7.23
C TRP A 110 -11.57 10.92 5.72
N ALA A 111 -11.96 9.79 5.14
CA ALA A 111 -12.17 9.63 3.71
C ALA A 111 -13.24 8.58 3.39
N THR A 112 -13.90 8.78 2.26
CA THR A 112 -14.78 7.80 1.61
C THR A 112 -13.96 6.71 0.92
N LYS A 113 -14.64 5.65 0.46
CA LYS A 113 -14.01 4.56 -0.30
C LYS A 113 -13.38 5.06 -1.61
N ALA A 114 -14.04 5.97 -2.30
CA ALA A 114 -13.56 6.53 -3.58
C ALA A 114 -12.24 7.29 -3.37
N GLU A 115 -12.22 8.19 -2.39
CA GLU A 115 -11.03 8.97 -2.02
C GLU A 115 -9.88 8.08 -1.55
N MET A 116 -10.15 7.01 -0.80
CA MET A 116 -9.12 6.05 -0.39
C MET A 116 -8.47 5.36 -1.59
N ILE A 117 -9.27 4.96 -2.59
CA ILE A 117 -8.76 4.32 -3.82
C ILE A 117 -7.91 5.31 -4.62
N GLU A 118 -8.38 6.55 -4.77
CA GLU A 118 -7.66 7.62 -5.44
C GLU A 118 -6.32 7.90 -4.76
N HIS A 119 -6.34 8.11 -3.43
CA HIS A 119 -5.13 8.32 -2.63
C HIS A 119 -4.13 7.18 -2.79
N ARG A 120 -4.60 5.92 -2.75
CA ARG A 120 -3.74 4.76 -2.98
C ARG A 120 -3.12 4.77 -4.38
N ASN A 121 -3.89 5.12 -5.41
CA ASN A 121 -3.41 5.17 -6.79
C ASN A 121 -2.37 6.28 -7.01
N ASN A 122 -2.48 7.37 -6.26
CA ASN A 122 -1.56 8.50 -6.29
C ASN A 122 -0.30 8.28 -5.44
N SER A 123 -0.24 7.19 -4.67
CA SER A 123 0.93 6.86 -3.86
C SER A 123 2.19 6.73 -4.73
N PRO A 124 3.29 7.45 -4.41
CA PRO A 124 4.55 7.37 -5.16
C PRO A 124 5.07 5.95 -5.31
N ASN A 125 4.95 5.14 -4.25
CA ASN A 125 5.38 3.74 -4.23
C ASN A 125 4.56 2.88 -5.22
N ILE A 126 3.25 3.11 -5.31
CA ILE A 126 2.37 2.39 -6.25
C ILE A 126 2.67 2.81 -7.69
N ILE A 127 2.87 4.10 -7.93
CA ILE A 127 3.25 4.63 -9.24
C ILE A 127 4.59 4.03 -9.68
N GLN A 128 5.59 4.02 -8.80
CA GLN A 128 6.90 3.47 -9.10
C GLN A 128 6.85 1.95 -9.32
N ALA A 129 6.09 1.21 -8.49
CA ALA A 129 5.91 -0.23 -8.68
C ALA A 129 5.28 -0.57 -10.04
N ARG A 130 4.28 0.22 -10.48
CA ARG A 130 3.68 0.07 -11.82
C ARG A 130 4.70 0.33 -12.93
N LYS A 131 5.52 1.38 -12.80
CA LYS A 131 6.60 1.66 -13.76
C LYS A 131 7.61 0.51 -13.84
N ASN A 132 8.07 0.02 -12.69
CA ASN A 132 9.01 -1.09 -12.60
C ASN A 132 8.44 -2.37 -13.22
N LEU A 133 7.15 -2.66 -13.00
CA LEU A 133 6.48 -3.81 -13.60
C LEU A 133 6.41 -3.70 -15.12
N ILE A 134 6.06 -2.53 -15.65
CA ILE A 134 6.05 -2.29 -17.10
C ILE A 134 7.46 -2.49 -17.67
N GLU A 135 8.48 -1.89 -17.05
CA GLU A 135 9.87 -2.03 -17.48
C GLU A 135 10.35 -3.49 -17.45
N HIS A 136 10.04 -4.22 -16.37
CA HIS A 136 10.32 -5.64 -16.25
C HIS A 136 9.66 -6.44 -17.38
N ASN A 137 8.37 -6.20 -17.63
CA ASN A 137 7.62 -6.91 -18.67
C ASN A 137 8.09 -6.59 -20.08
N LEU A 138 8.60 -5.38 -20.33
CA LEU A 138 9.23 -5.02 -21.61
C LEU A 138 10.54 -5.80 -21.83
N LYS A 139 11.29 -6.07 -20.77
CA LYS A 139 12.56 -6.82 -20.81
C LYS A 139 12.36 -8.35 -20.71
N ALA A 140 11.17 -8.79 -20.29
CA ALA A 140 10.89 -10.20 -20.11
C ALA A 140 10.62 -10.90 -21.45
N ASP A 141 11.13 -12.12 -21.57
CA ASP A 141 10.78 -12.99 -22.67
C ASP A 141 9.32 -13.44 -22.56
N GLY A 142 8.62 -13.47 -23.68
CA GLY A 142 7.30 -14.07 -23.77
C GLY A 142 7.39 -15.59 -23.86
N ARG A 143 6.32 -16.28 -23.45
CA ARG A 143 6.24 -17.76 -23.47
C ARG A 143 6.61 -18.40 -24.82
N LYS A 144 6.32 -17.74 -25.95
CA LYS A 144 6.60 -18.24 -27.31
C LYS A 144 7.69 -17.46 -28.02
N LEU A 145 7.73 -16.14 -27.80
CA LEU A 145 8.66 -15.21 -28.44
C LEU A 145 9.58 -14.60 -27.38
N THR A 146 10.87 -14.87 -27.53
CA THR A 146 11.93 -14.20 -26.78
C THR A 146 12.38 -12.94 -27.51
N ILE A 147 13.07 -12.04 -26.83
CA ILE A 147 13.66 -10.82 -27.42
C ILE A 147 14.49 -11.19 -28.66
N THR A 148 15.35 -12.21 -28.55
CA THR A 148 16.20 -12.69 -29.65
C THR A 148 15.38 -13.19 -30.84
N LYS A 149 14.29 -13.93 -30.60
CA LYS A 149 13.39 -14.38 -31.68
C LYS A 149 12.73 -13.20 -32.36
N VAL A 150 12.30 -12.19 -31.60
CA VAL A 150 11.68 -10.98 -32.17
C VAL A 150 12.69 -10.15 -32.97
N MET A 151 13.93 -9.99 -32.48
CA MET A 151 15.01 -9.35 -33.25
C MET A 151 15.27 -10.10 -34.56
N LEU A 152 15.28 -11.43 -34.55
CA LEU A 152 15.45 -12.23 -35.75
C LEU A 152 14.28 -12.05 -36.72
N ILE A 153 13.03 -12.08 -36.23
CA ILE A 153 11.84 -11.79 -37.04
C ILE A 153 11.95 -10.40 -37.68
N LYS A 154 12.31 -9.37 -36.90
CA LYS A 154 12.47 -8.00 -37.40
C LYS A 154 13.57 -7.90 -38.45
N LYS A 155 14.73 -8.54 -38.24
CA LYS A 155 15.82 -8.60 -39.23
C LYS A 155 15.41 -9.32 -40.52
N ILE A 156 14.60 -10.37 -40.42
CA ILE A 156 14.03 -11.06 -41.58
C ILE A 156 13.09 -10.11 -42.35
N LEU A 157 12.16 -9.45 -41.64
CA LEU A 157 11.19 -8.53 -42.25
C LEU A 157 11.82 -7.28 -42.88
N ALA A 158 12.96 -6.81 -42.37
CA ALA A 158 13.66 -5.63 -42.89
C ALA A 158 14.48 -5.89 -44.16
N ARG A 159 14.61 -7.14 -44.62
CA ARG A 159 15.38 -7.46 -45.83
C ARG A 159 14.62 -6.96 -47.09
N PRO A 160 15.26 -6.18 -47.97
CA PRO A 160 14.59 -5.63 -49.16
C PRO A 160 14.14 -6.72 -50.15
N GLU A 161 14.82 -7.87 -50.18
CA GLU A 161 14.48 -9.02 -51.03
C GLU A 161 13.70 -10.13 -50.30
N GLN A 162 13.01 -9.81 -49.22
CA GLN A 162 12.29 -10.78 -48.39
C GLN A 162 11.13 -11.46 -49.17
N LYS A 163 11.42 -12.60 -49.81
CA LYS A 163 10.43 -13.39 -50.58
C LYS A 163 9.59 -14.35 -49.71
N THR A 164 9.93 -14.53 -48.43
CA THR A 164 9.20 -15.46 -47.55
C THR A 164 7.86 -14.86 -47.12
N ARG A 165 6.76 -15.56 -47.43
CA ARG A 165 5.41 -15.18 -46.98
C ARG A 165 5.32 -15.11 -45.45
N LEU A 166 4.59 -14.16 -44.90
CA LEU A 166 4.41 -13.98 -43.43
C LEU A 166 3.92 -15.27 -42.74
N LYS A 167 3.04 -16.03 -43.40
CA LYS A 167 2.58 -17.35 -42.94
C LYS A 167 3.72 -18.34 -42.68
N MET A 168 4.77 -18.33 -43.50
CA MET A 168 5.92 -19.22 -43.35
C MET A 168 6.82 -18.79 -42.19
N ILE A 169 7.03 -17.47 -42.03
CA ILE A 169 7.73 -16.90 -40.86
C ILE A 169 6.96 -17.27 -39.58
N ALA A 170 5.65 -17.08 -39.58
CA ALA A 170 4.80 -17.42 -38.44
C ALA A 170 4.92 -18.90 -38.04
N LYS A 171 4.90 -19.81 -39.03
CA LYS A 171 5.11 -21.25 -38.82
C LYS A 171 6.48 -21.56 -38.22
N GLN A 172 7.55 -20.91 -38.71
CA GLN A 172 8.92 -21.10 -38.20
C GLN A 172 9.05 -20.73 -36.71
N PHE A 173 8.35 -19.68 -36.27
CA PHE A 173 8.40 -19.21 -34.88
C PHE A 173 7.27 -19.74 -34.00
N GLY A 174 6.38 -20.59 -34.52
CA GLY A 174 5.26 -21.17 -33.75
C GLY A 174 4.20 -20.15 -33.30
N VAL A 175 3.99 -19.11 -34.11
CA VAL A 175 3.10 -17.97 -33.82
C VAL A 175 2.06 -17.79 -34.92
N SER A 176 1.02 -16.98 -34.66
CA SER A 176 0.05 -16.65 -35.70
C SER A 176 0.60 -15.63 -36.68
N GLU A 177 0.08 -15.61 -37.91
CA GLU A 177 0.46 -14.61 -38.91
C GLU A 177 0.14 -13.18 -38.43
N MET A 178 -0.94 -13.02 -37.67
CA MET A 178 -1.29 -11.76 -37.02
C MET A 178 -0.19 -11.28 -36.05
N GLN A 179 0.42 -12.19 -35.28
CA GLN A 179 1.53 -11.83 -34.39
C GLN A 179 2.72 -11.28 -35.18
N ILE A 180 3.04 -11.85 -36.34
CA ILE A 180 4.10 -11.31 -37.22
C ILE A 180 3.73 -9.92 -37.74
N ARG A 181 2.48 -9.69 -38.16
CA ARG A 181 2.02 -8.35 -38.60
C ARG A 181 2.09 -7.30 -37.50
N ARG A 182 1.73 -7.65 -36.26
CA ARG A 182 1.84 -6.75 -35.09
C ARG A 182 3.29 -6.44 -34.72
N ILE A 183 4.20 -7.40 -34.90
CA ILE A 183 5.64 -7.17 -34.73
C ILE A 183 6.20 -6.26 -35.82
N ALA A 184 5.74 -6.44 -37.06
CA ALA A 184 6.15 -5.64 -38.21
C ALA A 184 5.72 -4.17 -38.09
N SER A 185 4.46 -3.94 -37.69
CA SER A 185 3.90 -2.59 -37.47
C SER A 185 4.39 -1.92 -36.18
N GLY A 186 4.98 -2.68 -35.26
CA GLY A 186 5.42 -2.18 -33.96
C GLY A 186 4.31 -2.08 -32.90
N GLU A 187 3.08 -2.50 -33.21
CA GLU A 187 1.98 -2.63 -32.24
C GLU A 187 2.39 -3.54 -31.07
N ASN A 188 3.04 -4.66 -31.37
CA ASN A 188 3.66 -5.54 -30.39
C ASN A 188 5.18 -5.52 -30.52
N TRP A 189 5.87 -5.53 -29.39
CA TRP A 189 7.34 -5.51 -29.34
C TRP A 189 7.98 -4.29 -30.05
N GLY A 190 7.25 -3.17 -30.18
CA GLY A 190 7.74 -1.94 -30.83
C GLY A 190 8.99 -1.35 -30.17
N HIS A 191 9.20 -1.65 -28.88
CA HIS A 191 10.37 -1.25 -28.09
C HIS A 191 11.66 -1.95 -28.50
N ILE A 192 11.59 -3.13 -29.12
CA ILE A 192 12.77 -3.84 -29.64
C ILE A 192 13.23 -3.21 -30.95
N LYS A 193 14.49 -2.78 -31.04
CA LYS A 193 15.11 -2.25 -32.27
C LYS A 193 16.10 -3.26 -32.87
N ILE A 194 16.37 -3.16 -34.18
CA ILE A 194 17.31 -4.01 -34.94
C ILE A 194 18.43 -3.19 -35.53
#